data_AF-A0A5N6S571-F1
#
_entry.id   AF-A0A5N6S571-F1
#
_cell.length_a   1.000
_cell.length_b   1.000
_cell.length_c   1.000
_cell.angle_alpha   90.00
_cell.angle_beta   90.00
_cell.angle_gamma   90.00
#
_symmetry.space_group_name_H-M   'P 1'
#
loop_
_entity.id
_entity.type
_entity.pdbx_description
1 polymer ?
#
loop_
_entity_poly.entity_id
_entity_poly.type
_entity_poly.pdbx_seq_one_letter_code
_entity_poly.pdbx_strand_id
1 'polypeptide(L)'
;MSCLLARRGRWALWHAPIALLGYNFNRPNFVGLLLMVIGCIAYGVLVGWLRIRSVNIWPSVVAHGAFNAAGAAFLLFSAAGAPSDPAVVGPLGWVAWVVMAAIAVVLVLTHQIPGRKQWSR
;
A
#
# COMPACT_ATOMS: atom_id res chain seq x y z
N MET A 1 -3.20 17.85 0.26
CA MET A 1 -2.01 16.98 0.42
C MET A 1 -1.75 16.63 1.89
N SER A 2 -1.58 17.62 2.77
CA SER A 2 -1.15 17.40 4.17
C SER A 2 -2.11 16.51 4.99
N CYS A 3 -3.43 16.67 4.83
CA CYS A 3 -4.41 15.86 5.57
C CYS A 3 -4.42 14.37 5.13
N LEU A 4 -4.09 14.10 3.86
CA LEU A 4 -4.06 12.73 3.33
C LEU A 4 -2.81 11.99 3.79
N LEU A 5 -1.65 12.63 3.72
CA LEU A 5 -0.41 12.07 4.26
C LEU A 5 -0.55 11.77 5.76
N ALA A 6 -1.17 12.67 6.53
CA ALA A 6 -1.44 12.45 7.95
C ALA A 6 -2.38 11.25 8.20
N ARG A 7 -3.45 11.11 7.41
CA ARG A 7 -4.43 10.02 7.56
C ARG A 7 -3.85 8.66 7.15
N ARG A 8 -2.97 8.62 6.14
CA ARG A 8 -2.23 7.41 5.74
C ARG A 8 -1.09 7.07 6.68
N GLY A 9 -0.41 8.08 7.23
CA GLY A 9 0.60 7.92 8.27
C GLY A 9 0.01 7.31 9.55
N ARG A 10 -1.20 7.70 9.96
CA ARG A 10 -1.89 7.07 11.09
C ARG A 10 -2.23 5.60 10.85
N TRP A 11 -2.61 5.23 9.63
CA TRP A 11 -2.85 3.83 9.29
C TRP A 11 -1.55 3.00 9.31
N ALA A 12 -0.46 3.56 8.77
CA ALA A 12 0.86 2.94 8.88
C ALA A 12 1.33 2.77 10.34
N LEU A 13 1.10 3.79 11.18
CA LEU A 13 1.42 3.76 12.61
C LEU A 13 0.54 2.78 13.39
N TRP A 14 -0.72 2.60 13.00
CA TRP A 14 -1.60 1.57 13.58
C TRP A 14 -1.05 0.16 13.35
N HIS A 15 -0.37 -0.07 12.24
CA HIS A 15 0.30 -1.33 11.93
C HIS A 15 1.70 -1.46 12.56
N ALA A 16 2.25 -0.40 13.17
CA ALA A 16 3.60 -0.41 13.72
C ALA A 16 3.83 -1.52 14.76
N PRO A 17 2.91 -1.83 15.70
CA PRO A 17 3.12 -2.94 16.65
C PRO A 17 3.27 -4.29 15.95
N ILE A 18 2.43 -4.57 14.96
CA ILE A 18 2.43 -5.84 14.20
C ILE A 18 3.67 -5.93 13.31
N ALA A 19 4.10 -4.81 12.71
CA ALA A 19 5.33 -4.74 11.94
C ALA A 19 6.58 -4.97 12.81
N LEU A 20 6.63 -4.37 14.01
CA LEU A 20 7.72 -4.53 14.97
C LEU A 20 7.74 -5.91 15.63
N LEU A 21 6.62 -6.62 15.68
CA LEU A 21 6.55 -8.03 16.05
C LEU A 21 7.02 -8.97 14.92
N GLY A 22 7.39 -8.42 13.76
CA GLY A 22 7.89 -9.18 12.61
C GLY A 22 6.80 -9.91 11.81
N TYR A 23 5.51 -9.75 12.14
CA TYR A 23 4.43 -10.54 11.53
C TYR A 23 4.30 -10.33 10.01
N ASN A 24 4.62 -9.13 9.52
CA ASN A 24 4.47 -8.79 8.09
C ASN A 24 5.70 -9.11 7.24
N PHE A 25 6.90 -9.07 7.82
CA PHE A 25 8.16 -9.14 7.05
C PHE A 25 9.15 -10.16 7.61
N ASN A 26 8.77 -10.90 8.65
CA ASN A 26 9.65 -11.73 9.47
C ASN A 26 10.89 -10.98 10.00
N ARG A 27 10.73 -9.66 10.20
CA ARG A 27 11.81 -8.72 10.53
C ARG A 27 11.32 -7.76 11.62
N PRO A 28 11.50 -8.11 12.91
CA PRO A 28 11.13 -7.26 14.04
C PRO A 28 12.17 -6.13 14.24
N ASN A 29 12.40 -5.33 13.21
CA ASN A 29 13.42 -4.29 13.20
C ASN A 29 12.93 -3.03 12.47
N PHE A 30 13.74 -1.97 12.52
CA PHE A 30 13.41 -0.69 11.90
C PHE A 30 13.17 -0.81 10.38
N VAL A 31 13.82 -1.77 9.72
CA VAL A 31 13.62 -2.03 8.28
C VAL A 31 12.19 -2.53 8.01
N GLY A 32 11.69 -3.48 8.82
CA GLY A 32 10.30 -3.94 8.72
C GLY A 32 9.28 -2.81 8.95
N LEU A 33 9.57 -1.89 9.87
CA LEU A 33 8.73 -0.71 10.09
C LEU A 33 8.75 0.26 8.91
N LEU A 34 9.93 0.54 8.34
CA LEU A 34 10.06 1.38 7.14
C LEU A 34 9.32 0.76 5.96
N LEU A 35 9.44 -0.57 5.77
CA LEU A 35 8.73 -1.29 4.73
C LEU A 35 7.21 -1.11 4.87
N MET A 36 6.70 -1.23 6.09
CA MET A 36 5.28 -1.01 6.40
C MET A 36 4.86 0.44 6.09
N VAL A 37 5.59 1.42 6.60
CA VAL A 37 5.20 2.84 6.51
C VAL A 37 5.20 3.31 5.06
N ILE A 38 6.26 3.03 4.30
CA ILE A 38 6.38 3.45 2.91
C ILE A 38 5.32 2.77 2.05
N GLY A 39 5.13 1.46 2.22
CA GLY A 39 4.11 0.70 1.50
C GLY A 39 2.69 1.20 1.77
N CYS A 40 2.34 1.45 3.04
CA CYS A 40 1.04 2.00 3.43
C CYS A 40 0.79 3.40 2.87
N ILE A 41 1.81 4.26 2.82
CA ILE A 41 1.68 5.60 2.22
C ILE A 41 1.45 5.47 0.71
N ALA A 42 2.29 4.72 0.00
CA ALA A 42 2.19 4.54 -1.45
C ALA A 42 0.83 3.97 -1.85
N TYR A 43 0.43 2.87 -1.21
CA TYR A 43 -0.85 2.23 -1.46
C TYR A 43 -2.04 3.14 -1.09
N GLY A 44 -1.94 3.84 0.04
CA GLY A 44 -2.95 4.80 0.49
C GLY A 44 -3.15 5.99 -0.46
N VAL A 45 -2.11 6.40 -1.19
CA VAL A 45 -2.22 7.42 -2.25
C VAL A 45 -3.02 6.87 -3.43
N LEU A 46 -2.73 5.66 -3.91
CA LEU A 46 -3.44 5.04 -5.03
C LEU A 46 -4.92 4.83 -4.73
N VAL A 47 -5.25 4.29 -3.55
CA VAL A 47 -6.64 4.12 -3.11
C VAL A 47 -7.35 5.47 -2.91
N GLY A 48 -6.62 6.49 -2.43
CA GLY A 48 -7.13 7.86 -2.33
C GLY A 48 -7.41 8.51 -3.68
N TRP A 49 -6.53 8.26 -4.66
CA TRP A 49 -6.70 8.70 -6.04
C TRP A 49 -7.95 8.06 -6.67
N LEU A 50 -8.15 6.74 -6.51
CA LEU A 50 -9.34 6.03 -7.00
C LEU A 50 -10.63 6.67 -6.49
N ARG A 51 -10.70 6.99 -5.19
CA ARG A 51 -11.86 7.66 -4.58
C ARG A 51 -12.16 8.99 -5.28
N ILE A 52 -11.15 9.84 -5.40
CA ILE A 52 -11.34 11.22 -5.89
C ILE A 52 -11.65 11.22 -7.38
N ARG A 53 -11.02 10.32 -8.15
CA ARG A 53 -11.19 10.25 -9.61
C ARG A 53 -12.54 9.66 -10.02
N SER A 54 -13.05 8.69 -9.26
CA SER A 54 -14.34 8.04 -9.52
C SER A 54 -15.53 8.72 -8.85
N VAL A 55 -15.26 9.57 -7.84
CA VAL A 55 -16.29 10.14 -6.95
C VAL A 55 -17.14 9.04 -6.31
N ASN A 56 -16.59 7.83 -6.16
CA ASN A 56 -17.25 6.64 -5.66
C ASN A 56 -16.32 5.91 -4.69
N ILE A 57 -16.89 5.27 -3.67
CA ILE A 57 -16.15 4.49 -2.69
C ILE A 57 -15.82 3.07 -3.21
N TRP A 58 -16.63 2.52 -4.11
CA TRP A 58 -16.50 1.12 -4.56
C TRP A 58 -15.15 0.78 -5.19
N PRO A 59 -14.56 1.61 -6.08
CA PRO A 59 -13.24 1.32 -6.64
C PRO A 59 -12.16 1.24 -5.55
N SER A 60 -12.23 2.11 -4.54
CA SER A 60 -11.31 2.09 -3.40
C SER A 60 -11.53 0.87 -2.51
N VAL A 61 -12.79 0.46 -2.29
CA VAL A 61 -13.13 -0.73 -1.48
C VAL A 61 -12.65 -2.01 -2.17
N VAL A 62 -12.92 -2.16 -3.47
CA VAL A 62 -12.47 -3.33 -4.25
C VAL A 62 -10.95 -3.40 -4.30
N ALA A 63 -10.27 -2.27 -4.53
CA ALA A 63 -8.82 -2.23 -4.50
C ALA A 63 -8.27 -2.69 -3.14
N HIS A 64 -8.88 -2.23 -2.04
CA HIS A 64 -8.50 -2.62 -0.69
C HIS A 64 -8.73 -4.12 -0.41
N GLY A 65 -9.88 -4.65 -0.83
CA GLY A 65 -10.17 -6.08 -0.74
C GLY A 65 -9.17 -6.93 -1.53
N ALA A 66 -8.85 -6.52 -2.76
CA ALA A 66 -7.87 -7.19 -3.61
C ALA A 66 -6.47 -7.20 -2.99
N PHE A 67 -6.07 -6.11 -2.33
CA PHE A 67 -4.79 -6.03 -1.61
C PHE A 67 -4.72 -7.02 -0.45
N ASN A 68 -5.79 -7.15 0.34
CA ASN A 68 -5.86 -8.14 1.42
C ASN A 68 -5.85 -9.57 0.86
N ALA A 69 -6.56 -9.82 -0.24
CA ALA A 69 -6.55 -11.10 -0.93
C ALA A 69 -5.15 -11.46 -1.46
N ALA A 70 -4.37 -10.50 -1.95
CA ALA A 70 -2.98 -10.72 -2.33
C ALA A 70 -2.10 -11.15 -1.14
N GLY A 71 -2.36 -10.62 0.05
CA GLY A 71 -1.71 -11.08 1.29
C GLY A 71 -2.06 -12.53 1.63
N ALA A 72 -3.35 -12.90 1.54
CA ALA A 72 -3.78 -14.28 1.73
C ALA A 72 -3.20 -15.24 0.68
N ALA A 73 -3.15 -14.81 -0.59
CA ALA A 73 -2.55 -15.57 -1.68
C ALA A 73 -1.04 -15.79 -1.46
N PHE A 74 -0.32 -14.77 -0.98
CA PHE A 74 1.09 -14.91 -0.62
C PHE A 74 1.30 -16.00 0.45
N LEU A 75 0.46 -16.03 1.49
CA LEU A 75 0.53 -17.10 2.50
C LEU A 75 0.27 -18.48 1.90
N LEU A 76 -0.69 -18.59 0.99
CA LEU A 76 -1.01 -19.84 0.30
C LEU A 76 0.15 -20.33 -0.57
N PHE A 77 0.76 -19.45 -1.38
CA PHE A 77 1.91 -19.81 -2.22
C PHE A 77 3.16 -20.11 -1.41
N SER A 78 3.39 -19.39 -0.31
CA SER A 78 4.47 -19.70 0.63
C SER A 78 4.28 -21.09 1.25
N ALA A 79 3.05 -21.47 1.61
CA ALA A 79 2.75 -22.81 2.11
C ALA A 79 2.96 -23.90 1.04
N ALA A 80 2.81 -23.56 -0.24
CA ALA A 80 3.07 -24.44 -1.38
C ALA A 80 4.57 -24.51 -1.80
N GLY A 81 5.48 -23.87 -1.06
CA GLY A 81 6.93 -23.93 -1.31
C GLY A 81 7.49 -22.86 -2.26
N ALA A 82 6.69 -21.84 -2.63
CA ALA A 82 7.19 -20.70 -3.41
C ALA A 82 8.14 -19.81 -2.58
N PRO A 83 9.00 -18.98 -3.22
CA PRO A 83 9.86 -18.03 -2.51
C PRO A 83 9.04 -17.17 -1.54
N SER A 84 9.45 -17.18 -0.27
CA SER A 84 8.59 -16.77 0.85
C SER A 84 9.08 -15.54 1.60
N ASP A 85 10.10 -14.80 1.12
CA ASP A 85 10.50 -13.56 1.81
C ASP A 85 9.42 -12.49 1.61
N PRO A 86 8.64 -12.16 2.66
CA PRO A 86 7.54 -11.22 2.52
C PRO A 86 8.04 -9.80 2.25
N ALA A 87 9.29 -9.48 2.61
CA ALA A 87 9.91 -8.19 2.29
C ALA A 87 10.19 -8.03 0.79
N VAL A 88 10.27 -9.14 0.05
CA VAL A 88 10.49 -9.14 -1.40
C VAL A 88 9.15 -9.21 -2.13
N VAL A 89 8.42 -10.31 -1.94
CA VAL A 89 7.25 -10.67 -2.75
C VAL A 89 5.91 -10.39 -2.07
N GLY A 90 5.92 -9.98 -0.80
CA GLY A 90 4.69 -9.64 -0.09
C GLY A 90 4.00 -8.40 -0.69
N PRO A 91 2.72 -8.17 -0.38
CA PRO A 91 1.96 -7.02 -0.90
C PRO A 91 2.54 -5.65 -0.54
N LEU A 92 3.35 -5.60 0.53
CA LEU A 92 4.09 -4.43 0.98
C LEU A 92 5.60 -4.55 0.76
N GLY A 93 6.05 -5.62 0.12
CA GLY A 93 7.44 -5.83 -0.23
C GLY A 93 7.92 -4.87 -1.31
N TRP A 94 9.23 -4.78 -1.49
CA TRP A 94 9.81 -3.81 -2.41
C TRP A 94 9.42 -4.05 -3.88
N VAL A 95 9.09 -5.29 -4.27
CA VAL A 95 8.57 -5.57 -5.63
C VAL A 95 7.24 -4.86 -5.85
N ALA A 96 6.34 -4.91 -4.86
CA ALA A 96 5.07 -4.19 -4.92
C ALA A 96 5.28 -2.67 -4.98
N TRP A 97 6.35 -2.14 -4.39
CA TRP A 97 6.70 -0.72 -4.48
C TRP A 97 7.07 -0.31 -5.89
N VAL A 98 7.86 -1.12 -6.59
CA VAL A 98 8.21 -0.85 -8.00
C VAL A 98 6.94 -0.79 -8.85
N VAL A 99 6.01 -1.71 -8.65
CA VAL A 99 4.72 -1.72 -9.35
C VAL A 99 3.90 -0.47 -9.02
N MET A 100 3.76 -0.12 -7.74
CA MET A 100 3.02 1.07 -7.31
C MET A 100 3.66 2.37 -7.82
N ALA A 101 4.99 2.45 -7.84
CA ALA A 101 5.74 3.58 -8.38
C ALA A 101 5.54 3.69 -9.90
N ALA A 102 5.59 2.58 -10.63
CA ALA A 102 5.31 2.55 -12.07
C ALA A 102 3.88 3.03 -12.37
N ILE A 103 2.88 2.57 -11.60
CA ILE A 103 1.50 3.06 -11.72
C ILE A 103 1.45 4.56 -11.45
N ALA A 104 2.08 5.04 -10.39
CA ALA A 104 2.12 6.46 -10.07
C ALA A 104 2.75 7.29 -11.20
N VAL A 105 3.86 6.84 -11.79
CA VAL A 105 4.50 7.48 -12.93
C VAL A 105 3.56 7.52 -14.13
N VAL A 106 2.90 6.41 -14.47
CA VAL A 106 1.91 6.38 -15.55
C VAL A 106 0.78 7.38 -15.30
N LEU A 107 0.28 7.49 -14.06
CA LEU A 107 -0.76 8.46 -13.71
C LEU A 107 -0.29 9.92 -13.84
N VAL A 108 0.98 10.20 -13.52
CA VAL A 108 1.60 11.52 -13.75
C VAL A 108 1.66 11.82 -15.25
N LEU A 109 2.22 10.89 -16.04
CA LEU A 109 2.44 11.06 -17.48
C LEU A 109 1.13 11.18 -18.26
N THR A 110 0.07 10.51 -17.80
CA THR A 110 -1.28 10.58 -18.42
C THR A 110 -2.13 11.73 -17.88
N HIS A 111 -1.56 12.63 -17.07
CA HIS A 111 -2.23 13.77 -16.45
C HIS A 111 -3.49 13.40 -15.64
N GLN A 112 -3.52 12.19 -15.06
CA GLN A 112 -4.66 11.70 -14.28
C GLN A 112 -4.63 12.15 -12.82
N ILE A 113 -3.67 13.00 -12.42
CA ILE A 113 -3.59 13.51 -11.05
C ILE A 113 -4.63 14.62 -10.83
N PRO A 114 -5.58 14.44 -9.90
CA PRO A 114 -6.59 15.44 -9.55
C PRO A 114 -5.95 16.79 -9.13
N GLY A 115 -6.57 17.91 -9.49
CA GLY A 115 -6.11 19.24 -9.09
C GLY A 115 -6.21 19.47 -7.57
N ARG A 116 -5.37 20.37 -7.00
CA ARG A 116 -5.26 20.62 -5.54
C ARG A 116 -6.60 20.81 -4.80
N LYS A 117 -7.60 21.44 -5.42
CA LYS A 117 -8.93 21.68 -4.83
C LYS A 117 -9.74 20.40 -4.59
N GLN A 118 -9.45 19.33 -5.34
CA GLN A 118 -10.20 18.06 -5.27
C GLN A 118 -9.70 17.17 -4.11
N TRP A 119 -8.46 17.37 -3.67
CA TRP A 119 -7.84 16.64 -2.55
C TRP A 119 -8.17 17.20 -1.16
N SER A 120 -8.89 18.32 -1.08
CA SER A 120 -9.33 18.94 0.19
C SER A 120 -10.79 18.65 0.55
N ARG A 121 -11.50 17.83 -0.24
CA ARG A 121 -12.88 17.36 0.00
C ARG A 121 -12.88 15.88 0.43
#